data_AF-A0A351LA10-F1
#
_entry.id   AF-A0A351LA10-F1
#
_cell.length_a   1.000
_cell.length_b   1.000
_cell.length_c   1.000
_cell.angle_alpha   90.00
_cell.angle_beta   90.00
_cell.angle_gamma   90.00
#
_symmetry.space_group_name_H-M   'P 1'
#
loop_
_entity.id
_entity.type
_entity.pdbx_description
1 polymer ?
#
loop_
_entity_poly.entity_id
_entity_poly.type
_entity_poly.pdbx_seq_one_letter_code
_entity_poly.pdbx_strand_id
1 'polypeptide(L)' 'MKEKDLHIRISAKRHEKLRNYADKKEKTITQLIEDWIDRLPNPNAGDSSSTPRPVNPAD' A
#
# COMPACT_ATOMS: atom_id res chain seq x y z
N MET A 1 10.70 -10.68 -9.10
CA MET A 1 9.30 -10.69 -8.63
C MET A 1 8.42 -10.93 -9.86
N LYS A 2 7.30 -11.66 -9.79
CA LYS A 2 6.38 -11.71 -10.95
C LYS A 2 5.79 -10.30 -11.12
N GLU A 3 6.15 -9.63 -12.19
CA GLU A 3 5.63 -8.31 -12.51
C GLU A 3 4.14 -8.43 -12.87
N LYS A 4 3.32 -7.55 -12.30
CA LYS A 4 1.89 -7.45 -12.61
C LYS A 4 1.60 -6.00 -12.98
N ASP A 5 1.00 -5.80 -14.13
CA ASP A 5 0.62 -4.47 -14.60
C ASP A 5 -0.68 -3.99 -13.92
N LEU A 6 -0.71 -2.70 -13.58
CA LEU A 6 -1.88 -2.03 -13.04
C LEU A 6 -2.49 -1.11 -14.11
N HIS A 7 -3.58 -1.55 -14.74
CA HIS A 7 -4.31 -0.73 -15.71
C HIS A 7 -5.44 0.04 -15.02
N ILE A 8 -5.32 1.38 -14.93
CA ILE A 8 -6.34 2.24 -14.31
C ILE A 8 -6.92 3.19 -15.37
N ARG A 9 -8.25 3.19 -15.52
CA ARG A 9 -8.94 4.20 -16.32
C ARG A 9 -9.26 5.42 -15.47
N ILE A 10 -8.63 6.55 -15.77
CA ILE A 10 -8.86 7.83 -15.11
C ILE A 10 -9.11 8.94 -16.13
N SER A 11 -9.80 10.00 -15.71
CA SER A 11 -10.00 11.17 -16.56
C SER A 11 -8.68 11.93 -16.77
N ALA A 12 -8.56 12.61 -17.91
CA ALA A 12 -7.36 13.41 -18.24
C ALA A 12 -6.97 14.39 -17.13
N LYS A 13 -7.95 15.07 -16.50
CA LYS A 13 -7.72 15.98 -15.36
C LYS A 13 -7.02 15.29 -14.17
N ARG A 14 -7.38 14.04 -13.87
CA ARG A 14 -6.75 13.26 -12.78
C ARG A 14 -5.36 12.79 -13.16
N HIS A 15 -5.18 12.38 -14.42
CA HIS A 15 -3.87 11.98 -14.95
C HIS A 15 -2.87 13.15 -14.91
N GLU A 16 -3.28 14.34 -15.36
CA GLU A 16 -2.44 15.53 -15.33
C GLU A 16 -2.07 15.94 -13.90
N LYS A 17 -3.02 15.86 -12.96
CA LYS A 17 -2.74 16.09 -11.54
C LYS A 17 -1.70 15.12 -10.98
N LEU A 18 -1.78 13.83 -11.33
CA LEU A 18 -0.80 12.83 -10.92
C LEU A 18 0.58 13.14 -11.49
N ARG A 19 0.64 13.47 -12.79
CA ARG A 19 1.88 13.86 -13.46
C ARG A 19 2.53 15.05 -12.79
N ASN A 20 1.79 16.14 -12.61
CA ASN A 20 2.31 17.36 -11.98
C ASN A 20 2.80 17.12 -10.54
N TYR A 21 2.11 16.24 -9.79
CA TYR A 21 2.52 15.88 -8.44
C TYR A 21 3.79 15.03 -8.41
N ALA A 22 3.93 14.12 -9.38
CA ALA A 22 5.10 13.28 -9.56
C ALA A 22 6.32 14.14 -9.97
N ASP A 23 6.15 15.05 -10.93
CA ASP A 23 7.17 16.02 -11.36
C ASP A 23 7.65 16.87 -10.19
N LYS A 24 6.74 17.39 -9.35
CA LYS A 24 7.08 18.18 -8.16
C LYS A 24 7.88 17.37 -7.12
N LYS A 25 7.76 16.05 -7.10
CA LYS A 25 8.45 15.15 -6.17
C LYS A 25 9.70 14.49 -6.80
N GLU A 26 10.03 14.84 -8.04
CA GLU A 26 11.12 14.21 -8.80
C GLU A 26 11.00 12.68 -8.85
N LYS A 27 9.75 12.18 -8.90
CA LYS A 27 9.41 10.76 -8.95
C LYS A 27 8.58 10.45 -10.20
N THR A 28 8.60 9.21 -10.64
CA THR A 28 7.66 8.74 -11.67
C THR A 28 6.26 8.51 -11.09
N ILE A 29 5.22 8.56 -11.94
CA ILE A 29 3.84 8.24 -11.53
C ILE A 29 3.77 6.81 -10.95
N THR A 30 4.54 5.87 -11.51
CA THR A 30 4.62 4.49 -11.00
C THR A 30 5.18 4.45 -9.60
N GLN A 31 6.33 5.08 -9.34
CA GLN A 31 6.92 5.12 -7.99
C GLN A 31 6.01 5.83 -6.97
N LEU A 32 5.25 6.83 -7.42
CA LEU A 32 4.26 7.49 -6.59
C LEU A 32 3.15 6.53 -6.15
N ILE A 33 2.66 5.73 -7.11
CA ILE A 33 1.62 4.73 -6.86
C ILE A 33 2.15 3.60 -5.97
N GLU A 34 3.37 3.12 -6.20
CA GLU A 34 4.05 2.15 -5.33
C GLU A 34 4.18 2.66 -3.90
N ASP A 35 4.69 3.88 -3.71
CA ASP A 35 4.83 4.52 -2.39
C ASP A 35 3.47 4.67 -1.67
N TRP A 36 2.39 4.89 -2.42
CA TRP A 36 1.04 4.91 -1.87
C TRP A 36 0.51 3.52 -1.53
N ILE A 37 0.78 2.52 -2.36
CA ILE A 37 0.39 1.11 -2.12
C ILE A 37 1.13 0.58 -0.88
N ASP A 38 2.42 0.86 -0.73
CA ASP A 38 3.24 0.44 0.42
C ASP A 38 2.75 1.05 1.74
N ARG A 39 2.05 2.18 1.70
CA ARG A 39 1.44 2.82 2.88
C ARG A 39 0.07 2.22 3.25
N LEU A 40 -0.54 1.41 2.39
CA LEU A 40 -1.83 0.80 2.69
C LEU A 40 -1.66 -0.23 3.82
N PRO A 41 -2.55 -0.23 4.83
CA PRO A 41 -2.52 -1.27 5.85
C PRO A 41 -2.75 -2.63 5.18
N ASN A 42 -1.95 -3.64 5.53
CA ASN A 42 -2.17 -4.98 5.00
C ASN A 42 -3.42 -5.59 5.65
N PRO A 43 -4.54 -5.78 4.90
CA PRO A 43 -5.78 -6.28 5.48
C PRO A 43 -5.67 -7.73 5.97
N ASN A 44 -4.65 -8.47 5.54
CA ASN A 44 -4.41 -9.87 5.94
C ASN A 44 -3.39 -10.02 7.09
N ALA A 45 -2.95 -8.91 7.71
CA ALA A 45 -2.04 -8.95 8.87
C ALA A 45 -2.78 -9.09 10.21
N GLY A 46 -4.05 -9.46 10.19
CA GLY A 46 -4.86 -9.72 11.38
C GLY A 46 -5.33 -11.17 11.39
N ASP A 47 -4.44 -12.11 11.72
CA ASP A 47 -4.73 -13.39 12.39
C ASP A 47 -3.41 -14.11 12.72
N SER A 48 -2.56 -13.45 13.49
CA SER A 48 -1.46 -14.12 14.20
C SER A 48 -1.35 -13.62 15.64
N SER A 49 -2.49 -13.24 16.21
CA SER A 49 -2.68 -13.11 17.66
C SER A 49 -2.98 -14.50 18.27
N SER A 50 -2.20 -15.52 17.90
CA SER A 50 -2.02 -16.70 18.74
C SER A 50 -0.77 -16.48 19.58
N THR A 51 -0.76 -15.40 20.36
CA THR A 51 0.05 -15.36 21.57
C THR A 51 -0.69 -16.22 22.59
N PRO A 52 -0.20 -17.41 22.96
CA PRO A 52 -0.80 -18.13 24.08
C PRO A 52 -0.73 -17.22 25.30
N ARG A 53 -1.90 -16.90 25.87
CA ARG A 53 -1.96 -16.23 27.17
C ARG A 53 -1.19 -17.12 28.15
N PRO A 54 -0.29 -16.57 28.99
CA PRO A 54 0.28 -17.35 30.07
C PRO A 54 -0.87 -17.79 30.98
N VAL A 55 -1.17 -19.08 30.99
CA VAL A 55 -2.04 -19.67 32.01
C VAL A 55 -1.29 -19.59 33.32
N ASN A 56 -1.78 -18.78 34.25
CA ASN A 56 -1.23 -18.71 35.59
C ASN A 56 -1.84 -19.87 36.39
N PRO A 57 -1.06 -20.87 36.87
CA PRO A 57 -1.61 -21.94 37.68
C PRO A 57 -1.62 -21.49 39.15
N ALA A 58 -2.79 -21.14 39.68
CA ALA A 58 -3.06 -21.11 41.13
C ALA A 58 -4.57 -20.95 41.41
N ASP A 59 -5.26 -22.07 41.63
CA ASP A 59 -5.85 -22.47 42.93
C ASP A 59 -6.08 -24.00 42.91
#